data_AF-A0A497JJL4-F1
#
_entry.id   AF-A0A497JJL4-F1
#
_cell.length_a   1.000
_cell.length_b   1.000
_cell.length_c   1.000
_cell.angle_alpha   90.00
_cell.angle_beta   90.00
_cell.angle_gamma   90.00
#
_symmetry.space_group_name_H-M   'P 1'
#
loop_
_entity.id
_entity.type
_entity.pdbx_description
1 polymer ?
#
loop_
_entity_poly.entity_id
_entity_poly.type
_entity_poly.pdbx_seq_one_letter_code
_entity_poly.pdbx_strand_id
1 'polypeptide(L)'
;MDSVSHAAWGATIIRKLPHVWWAVFFGLLPDIIWGVYWALKYRGQSFNRGLEVRNSPENLEVHFQVYYFVHSLIPITVVTIIIYLVAPSYTIVVIPYYLHIIMDIFTHQGVWATRIFYPLSDFYFEGRDWWRNRWISIGNWLALVVINLIIFIW
;
A
#
# COMPACT_ATOMS: atom_id res chain seq x y z
N MET A 1 -3.19 6.06 -1.92
CA MET A 1 -2.53 6.80 -3.04
C MET A 1 -2.36 5.87 -4.23
N ASP A 2 -1.88 6.35 -5.37
CA ASP A 2 -1.63 5.45 -6.51
C ASP A 2 -0.37 4.61 -6.29
N SER A 3 -0.35 3.37 -6.78
CA SER A 3 0.77 2.43 -6.57
C SER A 3 2.10 2.97 -7.08
N VAL A 4 2.11 3.74 -8.19
CA VAL A 4 3.34 4.28 -8.75
C VAL A 4 3.95 5.29 -7.80
N SER A 5 3.13 6.14 -7.16
CA SER A 5 3.60 7.07 -6.16
C SER A 5 4.18 6.37 -4.92
N HIS A 6 3.61 5.25 -4.49
CA HIS A 6 4.14 4.46 -3.37
C HIS A 6 5.52 3.88 -3.68
N ALA A 7 5.71 3.33 -4.88
CA ALA A 7 7.03 2.92 -5.38
C ALA A 7 8.04 4.08 -5.36
N ALA A 8 7.63 5.25 -5.86
CA ALA A 8 8.48 6.43 -5.96
C ALA A 8 8.90 6.93 -4.57
N TRP A 9 7.98 6.94 -3.59
CA TRP A 9 8.31 7.27 -2.21
C TRP A 9 9.27 6.27 -1.58
N GLY A 10 9.08 4.96 -1.83
CA GLY A 10 10.00 3.93 -1.38
C GLY A 10 11.42 4.15 -1.90
N ALA A 11 11.57 4.42 -3.20
CA ALA A 11 12.85 4.77 -3.79
C ALA A 11 13.43 6.06 -3.20
N THR A 12 12.58 7.07 -2.95
CA THR A 12 12.99 8.38 -2.43
C THR A 12 13.55 8.29 -1.01
N ILE A 13 12.95 7.47 -0.14
CA ILE A 13 13.41 7.30 1.25
C ILE A 13 14.64 6.39 1.33
N ILE A 14 14.69 5.34 0.51
CA ILE A 14 15.80 4.38 0.50
C ILE A 14 16.48 4.44 -0.86
N ARG A 15 17.38 5.42 -1.03
CA ARG A 15 18.11 5.66 -2.29
C ARG A 15 19.39 4.83 -2.43
N LYS A 16 19.91 4.28 -1.33
CA LYS A 16 21.19 3.57 -1.32
C LYS A 16 21.07 2.24 -2.07
N LEU A 17 21.85 2.08 -3.13
CA LEU A 17 22.06 0.77 -3.74
C LEU A 17 22.77 -0.16 -2.74
N PRO A 18 22.42 -1.47 -2.69
CA PRO A 18 21.48 -2.20 -3.55
C PRO A 18 20.01 -2.17 -3.09
N HIS A 19 19.68 -1.45 -2.01
CA HIS A 19 18.39 -1.56 -1.32
C HIS A 19 17.23 -0.80 -2.00
N VAL A 20 17.50 0.10 -2.94
CA VAL A 20 16.46 0.90 -3.62
C VAL A 20 15.42 0.04 -4.33
N TRP A 21 15.83 -1.05 -4.98
CA TRP A 21 14.89 -1.93 -5.69
C TRP A 21 14.00 -2.70 -4.71
N TRP A 22 14.56 -3.12 -3.57
CA TRP A 22 13.77 -3.68 -2.48
C TRP A 22 12.82 -2.66 -1.90
N ALA A 23 13.23 -1.40 -1.77
CA ALA A 23 12.37 -0.35 -1.26
C ALA A 23 11.20 -0.03 -2.20
N VAL A 24 11.45 0.00 -3.52
CA VAL A 24 10.39 0.09 -4.55
C VAL A 24 9.42 -1.09 -4.42
N PHE A 25 9.96 -2.30 -4.35
CA PHE A 25 9.15 -3.51 -4.23
C PHE A 25 8.29 -3.51 -2.96
N PHE A 26 8.87 -3.23 -1.80
CA PHE A 26 8.13 -3.18 -0.52
C PHE A 26 7.14 -2.02 -0.46
N GLY A 27 7.39 -0.90 -1.17
CA GLY A 27 6.41 0.17 -1.34
C GLY A 27 5.20 -0.24 -2.18
N LEU A 28 5.36 -1.16 -3.13
CA LEU A 28 4.27 -1.70 -3.97
C LEU A 28 3.61 -2.94 -3.38
N LEU A 29 4.27 -3.58 -2.41
CA LEU A 29 3.91 -4.92 -1.97
C LEU A 29 2.47 -5.08 -1.46
N PRO A 30 1.87 -4.13 -0.71
CA PRO A 30 0.46 -4.23 -0.31
C PRO A 30 -0.48 -4.39 -1.52
N ASP A 31 -0.32 -3.51 -2.51
CA ASP A 31 -1.10 -3.49 -3.75
C ASP A 31 -0.88 -4.74 -4.60
N ILE A 32 0.38 -5.19 -4.70
CA ILE A 32 0.72 -6.42 -5.44
C ILE A 32 0.05 -7.63 -4.80
N ILE A 33 0.15 -7.80 -3.47
CA ILE A 33 -0.45 -8.95 -2.79
C ILE A 33 -1.97 -8.96 -3.02
N TRP A 34 -2.62 -7.81 -2.83
CA TRP A 34 -4.06 -7.69 -3.06
C TRP A 34 -4.44 -7.94 -4.53
N GLY A 35 -3.71 -7.36 -5.48
CA GLY A 35 -3.94 -7.52 -6.91
C GLY A 35 -3.72 -8.95 -7.41
N VAL A 36 -2.70 -9.64 -6.90
CA VAL A 36 -2.43 -11.06 -7.21
C VAL A 36 -3.53 -11.95 -6.64
N TYR A 37 -3.93 -11.73 -5.38
CA TYR A 37 -5.07 -12.45 -4.78
C TYR A 37 -6.32 -12.30 -5.66
N TRP A 38 -6.59 -11.07 -6.11
CA TRP A 38 -7.71 -10.78 -6.99
C TRP A 38 -7.59 -11.50 -8.34
N ALA A 39 -6.45 -11.39 -9.01
CA ALA A 39 -6.20 -12.03 -10.30
C ALA A 39 -6.36 -13.56 -10.23
N LEU A 40 -5.92 -14.19 -9.14
CA LEU A 40 -6.06 -15.62 -8.93
C LEU A 40 -7.51 -16.03 -8.65
N LYS A 41 -8.23 -15.30 -7.78
CA LYS A 41 -9.63 -15.61 -7.44
C LYS A 41 -10.57 -15.53 -8.64
N TYR A 42 -10.29 -14.65 -9.60
CA TYR A 42 -11.12 -14.43 -10.78
C TYR A 42 -10.57 -15.01 -12.07
N ARG A 43 -9.50 -15.81 -11.99
CA ARG A 43 -8.89 -16.44 -13.15
C ARG A 43 -9.91 -17.28 -13.93
N GLY A 44 -9.97 -17.09 -15.24
CA GLY A 44 -10.85 -17.86 -16.13
C GLY A 44 -12.30 -17.35 -16.19
N GLN A 45 -12.65 -16.30 -15.46
CA GLN A 45 -13.93 -15.60 -15.66
C GLN A 45 -13.82 -14.58 -16.79
N SER A 46 -14.89 -14.38 -17.57
CA SER A 46 -14.93 -13.26 -18.51
C SER A 46 -14.82 -11.94 -17.75
N PHE A 47 -14.19 -10.93 -18.33
CA PHE A 47 -13.96 -9.63 -17.66
C PHE A 47 -15.25 -9.05 -17.05
N ASN A 48 -16.36 -9.11 -17.78
CA ASN A 48 -17.67 -8.65 -17.31
C ASN A 48 -18.20 -9.46 -16.13
N ARG A 49 -18.06 -10.80 -16.17
CA ARG A 49 -18.48 -11.68 -15.07
C ARG A 49 -17.60 -11.50 -13.83
N GLY A 50 -16.30 -11.29 -14.01
CA GLY A 50 -15.38 -10.95 -12.94
C GLY A 50 -15.74 -9.63 -12.25
N LEU A 51 -16.21 -8.62 -13.02
CA LEU A 51 -16.71 -7.35 -12.47
C LEU A 51 -18.06 -7.51 -11.75
N GLU A 52 -18.97 -8.31 -12.26
CA GLU A 52 -20.26 -8.60 -11.59
C GLU A 52 -20.06 -9.35 -10.28
N VAL A 53 -19.22 -10.39 -10.27
CA VAL A 53 -18.90 -11.15 -9.05
C VAL A 53 -18.10 -10.30 -8.06
N ARG A 54 -17.28 -9.35 -8.53
CA ARG A 54 -16.61 -8.34 -7.69
C ARG A 54 -17.61 -7.44 -6.96
N ASN A 55 -18.72 -7.09 -7.62
CA ASN A 55 -19.70 -6.15 -7.08
C ASN A 55 -20.79 -6.84 -6.24
N SER A 56 -20.73 -8.17 -6.05
CA SER A 56 -21.71 -8.87 -5.21
C SER A 56 -21.43 -8.63 -3.72
N PRO A 57 -22.46 -8.37 -2.88
CA PRO A 57 -22.27 -7.98 -1.48
C PRO A 57 -21.45 -8.99 -0.65
N GLU A 58 -21.75 -10.28 -0.79
CA GLU A 58 -21.04 -11.36 -0.07
C GLU A 58 -19.55 -11.47 -0.45
N ASN A 59 -19.23 -11.19 -1.71
CA ASN A 59 -17.86 -11.22 -2.16
C ASN A 59 -17.10 -10.00 -1.65
N LEU A 60 -17.71 -8.80 -1.71
CA LEU A 60 -17.10 -7.56 -1.24
C LEU A 60 -16.47 -7.75 0.15
N GLU A 61 -17.20 -8.34 1.09
CA GLU A 61 -16.74 -8.48 2.47
C GLU A 61 -15.47 -9.35 2.60
N VAL A 62 -15.43 -10.53 1.97
CA VAL A 62 -14.23 -11.40 1.98
C VAL A 62 -13.07 -10.79 1.18
N HIS A 63 -13.35 -10.08 0.08
CA HIS A 63 -12.29 -9.43 -0.71
C HIS A 63 -11.59 -8.33 0.08
N PHE A 64 -12.37 -7.55 0.83
CA PHE A 64 -11.83 -6.47 1.62
C PHE A 64 -11.10 -6.98 2.85
N GLN A 65 -11.35 -8.19 3.36
CA GLN A 65 -10.54 -8.76 4.45
C GLN A 65 -9.05 -8.92 4.08
N VAL A 66 -8.75 -9.42 2.87
CA VAL A 66 -7.35 -9.51 2.41
C VAL A 66 -6.76 -8.12 2.23
N TYR A 67 -7.53 -7.19 1.66
CA TYR A 67 -7.11 -5.79 1.53
C TYR A 67 -6.78 -5.17 2.90
N TYR A 68 -7.68 -5.28 3.88
CA TYR A 68 -7.51 -4.77 5.24
C TYR A 68 -6.30 -5.40 5.93
N PHE A 69 -6.09 -6.70 5.73
CA PHE A 69 -4.94 -7.40 6.29
C PHE A 69 -3.62 -6.85 5.74
N VAL A 70 -3.48 -6.71 4.43
CA VAL A 70 -2.22 -6.24 3.83
C VAL A 70 -2.03 -4.72 3.97
N HIS A 71 -3.09 -3.95 4.26
CA HIS A 71 -3.00 -2.51 4.55
C HIS A 71 -3.07 -2.19 6.04
N SER A 72 -2.72 -3.14 6.93
CA SER A 72 -2.73 -2.91 8.38
C SER A 72 -1.33 -2.84 8.96
N LEU A 73 -1.16 -2.02 10.01
CA LEU A 73 0.10 -1.93 10.74
C LEU A 73 0.41 -3.22 11.51
N ILE A 74 -0.59 -4.01 11.90
CA ILE A 74 -0.36 -5.22 12.71
C ILE A 74 0.40 -6.30 11.92
N PRO A 75 -0.06 -6.75 10.73
CA PRO A 75 0.65 -7.80 9.99
C PRO A 75 2.03 -7.37 9.54
N ILE A 76 2.20 -6.12 9.08
CA ILE A 76 3.53 -5.64 8.69
C ILE A 76 4.47 -5.54 9.89
N THR A 77 3.98 -5.22 11.10
CA THR A 77 4.80 -5.24 12.32
C THR A 77 5.27 -6.64 12.65
N VAL A 78 4.39 -7.64 12.56
CA VAL A 78 4.78 -9.05 12.75
C VAL A 78 5.84 -9.46 11.73
N VAL A 79 5.63 -9.15 10.45
CA VAL A 79 6.62 -9.44 9.38
C VAL A 79 7.94 -8.72 9.64
N THR A 80 7.90 -7.46 10.10
CA THR A 80 9.09 -6.67 10.44
C THR A 80 9.88 -7.33 11.57
N ILE A 81 9.20 -7.80 12.62
CA ILE A 81 9.83 -8.52 13.73
C ILE A 81 10.50 -9.80 13.22
N ILE A 82 9.83 -10.58 12.38
CA ILE A 82 10.40 -11.79 11.79
C ILE A 82 11.65 -11.47 10.96
N ILE A 83 11.58 -10.45 10.09
CA ILE A 83 12.73 -10.02 9.29
C ILE A 83 13.87 -9.54 10.19
N TYR A 84 13.58 -8.79 11.25
CA TYR A 84 14.59 -8.32 12.19
C TYR A 84 15.30 -9.49 12.91
N LEU A 85 14.57 -10.54 13.29
CA LEU A 85 15.14 -11.69 13.98
C LEU A 85 15.98 -12.59 13.05
N VAL A 86 15.59 -12.72 11.77
CA VAL A 86 16.24 -13.65 10.83
C VAL A 86 17.28 -12.96 9.94
N ALA A 87 17.05 -11.71 9.55
CA ALA A 87 17.82 -10.96 8.57
C ALA A 87 17.81 -9.44 8.87
N PRO A 88 18.36 -9.01 10.01
CA PRO A 88 18.24 -7.62 10.50
C PRO A 88 18.79 -6.55 9.54
N SER A 89 19.76 -6.91 8.69
CA SER A 89 20.27 -6.01 7.65
C SER A 89 19.22 -5.61 6.60
N TYR A 90 18.14 -6.38 6.47
CA TYR A 90 17.04 -6.10 5.55
C TYR A 90 15.87 -5.37 6.21
N THR A 91 15.83 -5.18 7.53
CA THR A 91 14.70 -4.50 8.21
C THR A 91 14.43 -3.11 7.65
N ILE A 92 15.47 -2.42 7.17
CA ILE A 92 15.34 -1.09 6.56
C ILE A 92 14.40 -1.09 5.35
N VAL A 93 14.36 -2.17 4.55
CA VAL A 93 13.57 -2.22 3.30
C VAL A 93 12.06 -2.31 3.55
N VAL A 94 11.63 -2.50 4.80
CA VAL A 94 10.22 -2.56 5.18
C VAL A 94 9.62 -1.16 5.42
N ILE A 95 10.47 -0.13 5.63
CA ILE A 95 10.03 1.25 5.85
C ILE A 95 9.06 1.77 4.77
N PRO A 96 9.29 1.53 3.47
CA PRO A 96 8.35 1.91 2.41
C PRO A 96 6.96 1.29 2.55
N TYR A 97 6.85 0.08 3.09
CA TYR A 97 5.56 -0.56 3.37
C TYR A 97 4.82 0.19 4.49
N TYR A 98 5.52 0.55 5.57
CA TYR A 98 4.91 1.39 6.60
C TYR A 98 4.47 2.75 6.06
N LEU A 99 5.32 3.38 5.24
CA LEU A 99 4.96 4.66 4.63
C LEU A 99 3.72 4.51 3.74
N HIS A 100 3.64 3.46 2.93
CA HIS A 100 2.47 3.15 2.11
C HIS A 100 1.20 3.16 2.97
N ILE A 101 1.17 2.38 4.06
CA ILE A 101 0.02 2.31 4.97
C ILE A 101 -0.28 3.68 5.57
N ILE A 102 0.73 4.39 6.09
CA ILE A 102 0.56 5.70 6.73
C ILE A 102 -0.07 6.71 5.77
N MET A 103 0.37 6.72 4.51
CA MET A 103 -0.21 7.58 3.49
C MET A 103 -1.66 7.19 3.15
N ASP A 104 -1.95 5.89 3.12
CA ASP A 104 -3.28 5.38 2.82
C ASP A 104 -4.31 5.67 3.91
N ILE A 105 -3.89 5.73 5.18
CA ILE A 105 -4.74 6.14 6.31
C ILE A 105 -5.44 7.48 6.04
N PHE A 106 -4.77 8.42 5.37
CA PHE A 106 -5.32 9.75 5.09
C PHE A 106 -5.89 9.90 3.67
N THR A 107 -5.64 8.93 2.78
CA THR A 107 -5.96 9.06 1.33
C THR A 107 -6.99 8.07 0.81
N HIS A 108 -7.61 7.29 1.71
CA HIS A 108 -8.72 6.39 1.40
C HIS A 108 -9.90 6.60 2.37
N GLN A 109 -11.12 6.37 1.87
CA GLN A 109 -12.36 6.51 2.64
C GLN A 109 -13.30 5.30 2.44
N GLY A 110 -14.30 5.14 3.31
CA GLY A 110 -15.30 4.08 3.23
C GLY A 110 -14.71 2.66 3.23
N VAL A 111 -15.05 1.84 2.24
CA VAL A 111 -14.56 0.45 2.12
C VAL A 111 -13.07 0.35 1.82
N TRP A 112 -12.45 1.43 1.34
CA TRP A 112 -11.00 1.49 1.11
C TRP A 112 -10.26 2.09 2.31
N ALA A 113 -10.97 2.62 3.31
CA ALA A 113 -10.33 3.24 4.46
C ALA A 113 -9.49 2.21 5.22
N THR A 114 -8.22 2.56 5.40
CA THR A 114 -7.20 1.70 6.00
C THR A 114 -7.57 1.32 7.43
N ARG A 115 -7.83 0.03 7.66
CA ARG A 115 -8.10 -0.54 8.99
C ARG A 115 -6.77 -0.70 9.74
N ILE A 116 -6.40 0.33 10.50
CA ILE A 116 -5.04 0.55 11.02
C ILE A 116 -4.53 -0.64 11.83
N PHE A 117 -5.41 -1.25 12.62
CA PHE A 117 -5.07 -2.32 13.55
C PHE A 117 -5.72 -3.67 13.18
N TYR A 118 -6.17 -3.86 11.94
CA TYR A 118 -6.77 -5.13 11.52
C TYR A 118 -5.73 -6.27 11.62
N PRO A 119 -6.07 -7.49 12.07
CA PRO A 119 -7.41 -7.99 12.39
C PRO A 119 -7.85 -7.76 13.85
N LEU A 120 -7.08 -7.02 14.66
CA LEU A 120 -7.41 -6.81 16.07
C LEU A 120 -8.52 -5.77 16.26
N SER A 121 -8.64 -4.82 15.33
CA SER A 121 -9.68 -3.80 15.35
C SER A 121 -9.97 -3.28 13.95
N ASP A 122 -11.24 -2.98 13.69
CA ASP A 122 -11.70 -2.28 12.50
C ASP A 122 -11.61 -0.75 12.65
N PHE A 123 -10.74 -0.22 13.51
CA PHE A 123 -10.53 1.23 13.63
C PHE A 123 -9.88 1.80 12.36
N TYR A 124 -10.44 2.90 11.86
CA TYR A 124 -9.92 3.65 10.72
C TYR A 124 -10.24 5.14 10.87
N PHE A 125 -9.52 5.96 10.10
CA PHE A 125 -9.89 7.35 9.85
C PHE A 125 -10.59 7.47 8.50
N GLU A 126 -11.59 8.35 8.42
CA GLU A 126 -12.16 8.76 7.14
C GLU A 126 -11.21 9.75 6.46
N GLY A 127 -10.32 9.21 5.63
CA GLY A 127 -9.44 9.99 4.78
C GLY A 127 -10.18 10.64 3.61
N ARG A 128 -9.43 11.08 2.61
CA ARG A 128 -10.00 11.57 1.35
C ARG A 128 -9.44 10.79 0.18
N ASP A 129 -10.32 10.08 -0.51
CA ASP A 129 -9.98 9.33 -1.72
C ASP A 129 -9.15 10.18 -2.70
N TRP A 130 -7.89 9.79 -2.88
CA TRP A 130 -6.96 10.50 -3.75
C TRP A 130 -7.49 10.59 -5.19
N TRP A 131 -8.18 9.55 -5.68
CA TRP A 131 -8.72 9.53 -7.05
C TRP A 131 -9.93 10.45 -7.24
N ARG A 132 -10.63 10.83 -6.16
CA ARG A 132 -11.73 11.79 -6.19
C ARG A 132 -11.23 13.22 -5.96
N ASN A 133 -10.11 13.37 -5.27
CA ASN A 133 -9.53 14.67 -4.96
C ASN A 133 -8.20 14.88 -5.68
N ARG A 134 -8.28 15.47 -6.88
CA ARG A 134 -7.12 15.78 -7.73
C ARG A 134 -6.00 16.54 -7.01
N TRP A 135 -6.32 17.35 -6.01
CA TRP A 135 -5.33 18.15 -5.28
C TRP A 135 -4.42 17.29 -4.40
N ILE A 136 -4.93 16.17 -3.88
CA ILE A 136 -4.12 15.21 -3.12
C ILE A 136 -3.09 14.57 -4.05
N SER A 137 -3.52 14.11 -5.23
CA SER A 137 -2.60 13.55 -6.24
C SER A 137 -1.57 14.57 -6.73
N ILE A 138 -2.00 15.77 -7.09
CA ILE A 138 -1.08 16.83 -7.55
C ILE A 138 -0.08 17.19 -6.44
N GLY A 139 -0.57 17.41 -5.22
CA GLY A 139 0.26 17.75 -4.07
C GLY A 139 1.28 16.65 -3.76
N ASN A 140 0.87 15.38 -3.86
CA ASN A 140 1.78 14.26 -3.73
C ASN A 140 2.91 14.25 -4.75
N TRP A 141 2.55 14.31 -6.04
CA TRP A 141 3.55 14.26 -7.11
C TRP A 141 4.49 15.46 -7.05
N LEU A 142 3.95 16.64 -6.71
CA LEU A 142 4.76 17.82 -6.46
C LEU A 142 5.72 17.63 -5.27
N ALA A 143 5.24 17.06 -4.15
CA ALA A 143 6.08 16.76 -3.00
C ALA A 143 7.22 15.78 -3.35
N LEU A 144 6.92 14.71 -4.09
CA LEU A 144 7.93 13.78 -4.60
C LEU A 144 9.01 14.50 -5.43
N VAL A 145 8.60 15.36 -6.37
CA VAL A 145 9.54 16.14 -7.21
C VAL A 145 10.38 17.07 -6.36
N VAL A 146 9.76 17.89 -5.50
CA VAL A 146 10.46 18.88 -4.67
C VAL A 146 11.44 18.20 -3.73
N ILE A 147 11.05 17.12 -3.05
CA ILE A 147 11.94 16.40 -2.14
C ILE A 147 13.10 15.76 -2.89
N ASN A 148 12.85 15.14 -4.03
CA ASN A 148 13.94 14.56 -4.83
C ASN A 148 14.91 15.63 -5.35
N LEU A 149 14.41 16.81 -5.73
CA LEU A 149 15.25 17.96 -6.12
C LEU A 149 16.09 18.46 -4.95
N ILE A 150 15.50 18.64 -3.76
CA ILE A 150 16.23 19.05 -2.55
C ILE A 150 17.33 18.04 -2.25
N ILE A 151 17.02 16.75 -2.22
CA ILE A 151 18.01 15.69 -1.95
C ILE A 151 19.07 15.59 -3.07
N PHE A 152 18.77 16.01 -4.31
CA PHE A 152 19.77 15.99 -5.38
C PHE A 152 20.74 17.18 -5.30
N ILE A 153 20.28 18.31 -4.78
CA ILE A 153 21.07 19.53 -4.63
C ILE A 153 22.02 19.46 -3.43
N TRP A 154 21.61 18.76 -2.36
CA TRP A 154 22.34 18.62 -1.10
C TRP A 154 23.01 17.24 -0.97
#